data_AF-A0A974X5C6-F1
#
_entry.id   AF-A0A974X5C6-F1
#
_cell.length_a   1.000
_cell.length_b   1.000
_cell.length_c   1.000
_cell.angle_alpha   90.00
_cell.angle_beta   90.00
_cell.angle_gamma   90.00
#
_symmetry.space_group_name_H-M   'P 1'
#
loop_
_entity.id
_entity.type
_entity.pdbx_description
1 polymer ?
#
loop_
_entity_poly.entity_id
_entity_poly.type
_entity_poly.pdbx_seq_one_letter_code
_entity_poly.pdbx_strand_id
1 'polypeptide(L)'
;MVFRGEVLSIGALLERAQAEPAHEPAHEPARHVGVRHTAADNALRCAELLAAGESLDARWRFGVLQTLDDYTSTLRRGGAALAALVFTAVPAPTGSDEIDAAFAALADHLAERDGWLVPGWALDPARRADGWYPAVPDTWRAEAKRDSPRAFAQRGIFITARSLNRA
;
A
#
# COMPACT_ATOMS: atom_id res chain seq x y z
N MET A 1 26.09 -36.12 12.35
CA MET A 1 25.61 -35.77 13.70
C MET A 1 24.18 -36.28 13.80
N VAL A 2 23.93 -37.35 14.57
CA VAL A 2 22.60 -38.00 14.64
C VAL A 2 21.89 -37.47 15.88
N PHE A 3 20.67 -36.97 15.69
CA PHE A 3 19.80 -36.51 16.79
C PHE A 3 19.55 -37.67 17.76
N ARG A 4 19.92 -37.52 19.03
CA ARG A 4 19.73 -38.51 20.11
C ARG A 4 18.53 -38.19 21.01
N GLY A 5 17.57 -37.39 20.53
CA GLY A 5 16.36 -37.07 21.27
C GLY A 5 15.27 -38.10 21.01
N GLU A 6 14.39 -38.29 21.99
CA GLU A 6 13.19 -39.09 21.84
C GLU A 6 12.21 -38.37 20.90
N VAL A 7 11.80 -39.03 19.82
CA VAL A 7 10.79 -38.49 18.89
C VAL A 7 9.42 -38.91 19.42
N LEU A 8 8.72 -37.97 20.04
CA LEU A 8 7.37 -38.19 20.54
C LEU A 8 6.37 -38.31 19.38
N SER A 9 5.37 -39.17 19.57
CA SER A 9 4.23 -39.23 18.66
C SER A 9 3.42 -37.93 18.75
N ILE A 10 2.64 -37.62 17.69
CA ILE A 10 1.76 -36.43 17.68
C ILE A 10 0.81 -36.45 18.90
N GLY A 11 0.28 -37.62 19.28
CA GLY A 11 -0.57 -37.77 20.46
C GLY A 11 0.16 -37.40 21.76
N ALA A 12 1.40 -37.90 21.95
CA ALA A 12 2.20 -37.60 23.13
C ALA A 12 2.63 -36.12 23.19
N LEU A 13 2.84 -35.48 22.04
CA LEU A 13 3.09 -34.03 21.97
C LEU A 13 1.86 -33.21 22.38
N LEU A 14 0.67 -33.63 21.96
CA LEU A 14 -0.59 -32.97 22.31
C LEU A 14 -0.94 -33.12 23.79
N GLU A 15 -0.79 -34.33 24.35
CA GLU A 15 -1.01 -34.57 25.78
C GLU A 15 -0.04 -33.75 26.64
N ARG A 16 1.23 -33.68 26.23
CA ARG A 16 2.23 -32.88 26.93
C ARG A 16 1.92 -31.39 26.88
N ALA A 17 1.51 -30.87 25.73
CA ALA A 17 1.10 -29.47 25.58
C ALA A 17 -0.14 -29.12 26.42
N GLN A 18 -1.01 -30.09 26.68
CA GLN A 18 -2.20 -29.90 27.52
C GLN A 18 -1.92 -30.08 29.02
N ALA A 19 -0.91 -30.88 29.39
CA ALA A 19 -0.54 -31.18 30.76
C ALA A 19 0.46 -30.17 31.36
N GLU A 20 1.20 -29.43 30.53
CA GLU A 20 1.96 -28.27 31.00
C GLU A 20 0.96 -27.22 31.48
N PRO A 21 1.02 -26.75 32.76
CA PRO A 21 0.18 -25.64 33.18
C PRO A 21 0.45 -24.51 32.20
N ALA A 22 -0.61 -23.89 31.69
CA ALA A 22 -0.50 -22.77 30.78
C ALA A 22 0.47 -21.75 31.38
N HIS A 23 1.73 -21.83 30.94
CA HIS A 23 2.54 -20.66 30.84
C HIS A 23 1.77 -19.91 29.78
N GLU A 24 0.85 -19.05 30.19
CA GLU A 24 0.61 -17.84 29.44
C GLU A 24 1.99 -17.17 29.46
N PRO A 25 2.81 -17.26 28.39
CA PRO A 25 3.69 -16.12 28.19
C PRO A 25 2.73 -14.94 28.25
N ALA A 26 3.09 -13.90 28.99
CA ALA A 26 2.51 -12.59 28.77
C ALA A 26 2.81 -12.23 27.31
N HIS A 27 2.03 -12.78 26.39
CA HIS A 27 1.98 -12.36 25.02
C HIS A 27 1.10 -11.13 25.10
N GLU A 28 1.66 -10.04 25.60
CA GLU A 28 1.32 -8.77 24.99
C GLU A 28 1.69 -8.95 23.53
N PRO A 29 0.74 -8.98 22.56
CA PRO A 29 1.11 -8.78 21.18
C PRO A 29 1.44 -7.28 21.02
N ALA A 30 2.41 -6.76 21.77
CA ALA A 30 3.06 -5.50 21.45
C ALA A 30 4.14 -5.74 20.39
N ARG A 31 3.82 -6.53 19.35
CA ARG A 31 4.53 -6.39 18.08
C ARG A 31 4.13 -5.01 17.59
N HIS A 32 5.05 -4.06 17.59
CA HIS A 32 4.86 -2.73 17.01
C HIS A 32 3.94 -2.84 15.79
N VAL A 33 2.66 -2.47 15.94
CA VAL A 33 1.72 -2.45 14.83
C VAL A 33 2.07 -1.18 14.06
N GLY A 34 3.17 -1.27 13.32
CA GLY A 34 3.75 -0.17 12.56
C GLY A 34 3.47 -0.32 11.07
N VAL A 35 3.68 0.78 10.38
CA VAL A 35 3.79 0.82 8.93
C VAL A 35 5.05 0.05 8.52
N ARG A 36 4.93 -0.85 7.54
CA ARG A 36 6.08 -1.61 7.00
C ARG A 36 6.77 -0.86 5.88
N HIS A 37 5.98 -0.29 4.97
CA HIS A 37 6.42 0.52 3.84
C HIS A 37 5.52 1.73 3.73
N THR A 38 6.13 2.87 3.43
CA THR A 38 5.47 4.15 3.23
C THR A 38 5.35 4.48 1.75
N ALA A 39 4.53 5.48 1.42
CA ALA A 39 4.50 6.06 0.08
C ALA A 39 5.88 6.59 -0.35
N ALA A 40 6.69 7.09 0.59
CA ALA A 40 8.04 7.55 0.30
C ALA A 40 9.00 6.40 -0.07
N ASP A 41 8.91 5.26 0.62
CA ASP A 41 9.70 4.06 0.28
C ASP A 41 9.33 3.54 -1.12
N ASN A 42 8.03 3.51 -1.44
CA ASN A 42 7.52 3.04 -2.72
C ASN A 42 7.80 4.04 -3.87
N ALA A 43 7.88 5.34 -3.58
CA ALA A 43 8.32 6.35 -4.55
C ALA A 43 9.82 6.22 -4.87
N LEU A 44 10.66 5.96 -3.86
CA LEU A 44 12.07 5.67 -4.09
C LEU A 44 12.24 4.44 -5.00
N ARG A 45 11.49 3.36 -4.73
CA ARG A 45 11.44 2.18 -5.60
C ARG A 45 11.06 2.53 -7.05
N CYS A 46 10.13 3.46 -7.24
CA CYS A 46 9.73 3.92 -8.57
C CYS A 46 10.86 4.66 -9.30
N ALA A 47 11.65 5.46 -8.59
CA ALA A 47 12.84 6.10 -9.16
C ALA A 47 13.90 5.05 -9.58
N GLU A 48 14.09 4.01 -8.77
CA GLU A 48 14.96 2.86 -9.13
C GLU A 48 14.47 2.14 -10.39
N LEU A 49 13.17 1.87 -10.48
CA LEU A 49 12.54 1.26 -11.66
C LEU A 49 12.73 2.13 -12.91
N LEU A 50 12.55 3.45 -12.79
CA LEU A 50 12.81 4.38 -13.89
C LEU A 50 14.27 4.33 -14.34
N ALA A 51 15.23 4.32 -13.40
CA ALA A 51 16.65 4.22 -13.71
C ALA A 51 17.01 2.87 -14.38
N ALA A 52 16.28 1.81 -14.08
CA ALA A 52 16.38 0.51 -14.73
C ALA A 52 15.69 0.44 -16.10
N GLY A 53 15.02 1.51 -16.55
CA GLY A 53 14.31 1.56 -17.83
C GLY A 53 12.92 0.93 -17.81
N GLU A 54 12.35 0.70 -16.62
CA GLU A 54 11.05 0.06 -16.48
C GLU A 54 9.89 0.98 -16.87
N SER A 55 8.83 0.35 -17.37
CA SER A 55 7.67 1.04 -17.92
C SER A 55 6.89 1.80 -16.84
N LEU A 56 6.03 2.72 -17.31
CA LEU A 56 5.13 3.45 -16.43
C LEU A 56 4.10 2.50 -15.77
N ASP A 57 3.69 1.44 -16.48
CA ASP A 57 2.79 0.41 -15.94
C ASP A 57 3.44 -0.40 -14.81
N ALA A 58 4.74 -0.70 -14.92
CA ALA A 58 5.50 -1.36 -13.86
C ALA A 58 5.55 -0.48 -12.61
N ARG A 59 5.82 0.82 -12.78
CA ARG A 59 5.83 1.80 -11.68
C ARG A 59 4.45 2.03 -11.05
N TRP A 60 3.38 2.06 -11.85
CA TRP A 60 2.01 2.08 -11.34
C TRP A 60 1.74 0.84 -10.45
N ARG A 61 2.11 -0.35 -10.92
CA ARG A 61 1.88 -1.60 -10.20
C ARG A 61 2.72 -1.71 -8.93
N PHE A 62 4.03 -1.48 -9.01
CA PHE A 62 4.96 -1.73 -7.92
C PHE A 62 5.19 -0.53 -7.00
N GLY A 63 4.71 0.66 -7.36
CA GLY A 63 4.70 1.84 -6.50
C GLY A 63 3.32 2.14 -5.96
N VAL A 64 2.40 2.51 -6.85
CA VAL A 64 1.08 3.04 -6.46
C VAL A 64 0.19 1.94 -5.91
N LEU A 65 0.00 0.83 -6.63
CA LEU A 65 -0.81 -0.28 -6.13
C LEU A 65 -0.17 -0.96 -4.91
N GLN A 66 1.16 -1.11 -4.91
CA GLN A 66 1.87 -1.60 -3.72
C GLN A 66 1.61 -0.72 -2.49
N THR A 67 1.54 0.61 -2.64
CA THR A 67 1.20 1.51 -1.53
C THR A 67 -0.24 1.35 -1.06
N LEU A 68 -1.17 1.07 -1.98
CA LEU A 68 -2.54 0.71 -1.62
C LEU A 68 -2.59 -0.60 -0.83
N ASP A 69 -1.76 -1.59 -1.18
CA ASP A 69 -1.64 -2.86 -0.46
C ASP A 69 -1.06 -2.64 0.95
N ASP A 70 0.01 -1.86 1.06
CA ASP A 70 0.64 -1.50 2.33
C ASP A 70 -0.33 -0.74 3.25
N TYR A 71 -1.08 0.21 2.68
CA TYR A 71 -2.14 0.92 3.38
C TYR A 71 -3.25 -0.02 3.84
N THR A 72 -3.78 -0.87 2.94
CA THR A 72 -4.88 -1.79 3.25
C THR A 72 -4.48 -2.81 4.31
N SER A 73 -3.27 -3.34 4.22
CA SER A 73 -2.69 -4.23 5.23
C SER A 73 -2.55 -3.53 6.58
N THR A 74 -2.11 -2.28 6.59
CA THR A 74 -1.97 -1.49 7.82
C THR A 74 -3.32 -1.13 8.43
N LEU A 75 -4.30 -0.75 7.60
CA LEU A 75 -5.68 -0.48 7.99
C LEU A 75 -6.31 -1.68 8.69
N ARG A 76 -6.16 -2.88 8.11
CA ARG A 76 -6.67 -4.12 8.72
C ARG A 76 -6.03 -4.44 10.08
N ARG A 77 -4.78 -4.02 10.29
CA ARG A 77 -4.01 -4.33 11.51
C ARG A 77 -4.21 -3.30 12.63
N GLY A 78 -4.45 -2.03 12.31
CA GLY A 78 -4.46 -0.95 13.31
C GLY A 78 -5.36 0.25 13.01
N GLY A 79 -6.29 0.12 12.06
CA GLY A 79 -7.27 1.16 11.75
C GLY A 79 -6.71 2.35 10.96
N ALA A 80 -7.59 3.31 10.68
CA ALA A 80 -7.32 4.42 9.77
C ALA A 80 -6.19 5.34 10.27
N ALA A 81 -6.13 5.60 11.58
CA ALA A 81 -5.08 6.43 12.17
C ALA A 81 -3.68 5.85 11.94
N LEU A 82 -3.53 4.53 12.06
CA LEU A 82 -2.26 3.87 11.76
C LEU A 82 -1.99 3.82 10.25
N ALA A 83 -3.01 3.52 9.44
CA ALA A 83 -2.88 3.45 7.99
C ALA A 83 -2.47 4.79 7.37
N ALA A 84 -2.97 5.91 7.90
CA ALA A 84 -2.58 7.26 7.49
C ALA A 84 -1.06 7.51 7.62
N LEU A 85 -0.37 6.82 8.53
CA LEU A 85 1.08 6.95 8.70
C LEU A 85 1.88 6.49 7.46
N VAL A 86 1.29 5.70 6.56
CA VAL A 86 1.87 5.35 5.25
C VAL A 86 2.21 6.60 4.43
N PHE A 87 1.49 7.70 4.66
CA PHE A 87 1.60 8.94 3.91
C PHE A 87 2.27 10.09 4.68
N THR A 88 2.83 9.83 5.86
CA THR A 88 3.48 10.86 6.70
C THR A 88 4.73 11.43 6.05
N ALA A 89 5.62 10.55 5.56
CA ALA A 89 6.84 10.97 4.91
C ALA A 89 6.53 11.52 3.51
N VAL A 90 7.11 12.68 3.18
CA VAL A 90 6.97 13.29 1.85
C VAL A 90 7.73 12.42 0.85
N PRO A 91 7.07 11.89 -0.20
CA PRO A 91 7.76 11.15 -1.25
C PRO A 91 8.68 12.08 -2.06
N ALA A 92 9.94 11.68 -2.22
CA ALA A 92 10.86 12.35 -3.13
C ALA A 92 10.34 12.23 -4.59
N PRO A 93 10.67 13.19 -5.49
CA PRO A 93 10.28 13.10 -6.89
C PRO A 93 10.78 11.80 -7.52
N THR A 94 9.87 11.12 -8.21
CA THR A 94 10.15 9.83 -8.87
C THR A 94 10.81 9.99 -10.24
N GLY A 95 10.80 11.22 -10.78
CA GLY A 95 11.18 11.52 -12.15
C GLY A 95 10.05 11.30 -13.18
N SER A 96 8.82 11.04 -12.71
CA SER A 96 7.61 10.93 -13.55
C SER A 96 6.45 11.65 -12.89
N ASP A 97 5.99 12.72 -13.54
CA ASP A 97 4.87 13.54 -13.09
C ASP A 97 3.60 12.69 -12.88
N GLU A 98 3.39 11.68 -13.73
CA GLU A 98 2.28 10.75 -13.62
C GLU A 98 2.30 9.94 -12.31
N ILE A 99 3.47 9.41 -11.94
CA ILE A 99 3.62 8.62 -10.71
C ILE A 99 3.55 9.52 -9.47
N ASP A 100 4.19 10.69 -9.52
CA ASP A 100 4.14 11.67 -8.44
C ASP A 100 2.72 12.20 -8.18
N ALA A 101 1.96 12.42 -9.26
CA ALA A 101 0.54 12.76 -9.20
C ALA A 101 -0.32 11.62 -8.65
N ALA A 102 0.00 10.37 -8.99
CA ALA A 102 -0.75 9.21 -8.51
C ALA A 102 -0.56 8.96 -7.00
N PHE A 103 0.64 9.16 -6.45
CA PHE A 103 0.84 9.07 -5.00
C PHE A 103 0.02 10.13 -4.26
N ALA A 104 -0.02 11.35 -4.78
CA ALA A 104 -0.83 12.43 -4.21
C ALA A 104 -2.34 12.12 -4.32
N ALA A 105 -2.80 11.63 -5.48
CA ALA A 105 -4.18 11.23 -5.70
C ALA A 105 -4.61 10.09 -4.77
N LEU A 106 -3.74 9.10 -4.55
CA LEU A 106 -4.01 7.97 -3.67
C LEU A 106 -4.14 8.42 -2.21
N ALA A 107 -3.24 9.27 -1.73
CA ALA A 107 -3.30 9.82 -0.37
C ALA A 107 -4.60 10.60 -0.13
N ASP A 108 -4.95 11.50 -1.05
CA ASP A 108 -6.17 12.31 -1.01
C ASP A 108 -7.43 11.42 -1.07
N HIS A 109 -7.47 10.44 -1.97
CA HIS A 109 -8.60 9.52 -2.08
C HIS A 109 -8.84 8.69 -0.81
N LEU A 110 -7.77 8.15 -0.21
CA LEU A 110 -7.86 7.32 0.99
C LEU A 110 -8.18 8.13 2.24
N ALA A 111 -7.67 9.37 2.32
CA ALA A 111 -7.99 10.32 3.37
C ALA A 111 -9.49 10.67 3.40
N GLU A 112 -10.05 10.98 2.23
CA GLU A 112 -11.48 11.22 2.08
C GLU A 112 -12.30 9.97 2.43
N ARG A 113 -11.89 8.79 1.95
CA ARG A 113 -12.61 7.53 2.18
C ARG A 113 -12.64 7.11 3.65
N ASP A 114 -11.50 7.22 4.34
CA ASP A 114 -11.31 6.65 5.68
C ASP A 114 -11.28 7.70 6.81
N GLY A 115 -11.52 8.97 6.48
CA GLY A 115 -11.79 10.03 7.46
C GLY A 115 -10.56 10.57 8.18
N TRP A 116 -9.43 10.69 7.51
CA TRP A 116 -8.20 11.31 8.05
C TRP A 116 -7.75 12.52 7.21
N LEU A 117 -6.83 13.33 7.74
CA LEU A 117 -6.41 14.57 7.09
C LEU A 117 -5.48 14.32 5.90
N VAL A 118 -5.83 14.90 4.75
CA VAL A 118 -4.97 14.84 3.55
C VAL A 118 -3.61 15.47 3.86
N PRO A 119 -2.48 14.81 3.55
CA PRO A 119 -1.15 15.37 3.79
C PRO A 119 -0.91 16.60 2.91
N GLY A 120 -0.24 17.62 3.45
CA GLY A 120 0.01 18.87 2.71
C GLY A 120 0.76 18.67 1.39
N TRP A 121 1.69 17.71 1.32
CA TRP A 121 2.42 17.39 0.09
C TRP A 121 1.53 16.80 -1.00
N ALA A 122 0.44 16.12 -0.63
CA ALA A 122 -0.52 15.56 -1.59
C ALA A 122 -1.39 16.67 -2.20
N LEU A 123 -1.54 17.80 -1.52
CA LEU A 123 -2.30 18.97 -2.00
C LEU A 123 -1.49 19.88 -2.94
N ASP A 124 -0.22 19.57 -3.18
CA ASP A 124 0.64 20.35 -4.08
C ASP A 124 0.07 20.35 -5.52
N PRO A 125 -0.27 21.52 -6.10
CA PRO A 125 -0.83 21.60 -7.45
C PRO A 125 0.16 21.17 -8.54
N ALA A 126 1.46 21.12 -8.25
CA ALA A 126 2.48 20.66 -9.19
C ALA A 126 2.42 19.13 -9.44
N ARG A 127 1.84 18.35 -8.51
CA ARG A 127 1.69 16.89 -8.66
C ARG A 127 0.49 16.55 -9.55
N ARG A 128 0.67 16.76 -10.86
CA ARG A 128 -0.37 16.61 -11.89
C ARG A 128 0.15 15.86 -13.11
N ALA A 129 -0.74 15.07 -13.73
CA ALA A 129 -0.50 14.40 -15.00
C ALA A 129 -1.28 15.06 -16.14
N ASP A 130 -0.77 14.98 -17.37
CA ASP A 130 -1.47 15.45 -18.56
C ASP A 130 -2.31 14.33 -19.21
N GLY A 131 -3.44 13.99 -18.58
CA GLY A 131 -4.41 13.05 -19.14
C GLY A 131 -3.90 11.62 -19.22
N TRP A 132 -3.61 11.02 -18.06
CA TRP A 132 -3.07 9.67 -17.94
C TRP A 132 -4.13 8.63 -17.55
N TYR A 133 -3.99 7.39 -18.04
CA TYR A 133 -4.97 6.31 -17.90
C TYR A 133 -4.28 4.98 -17.52
N PRO A 134 -3.79 4.85 -16.27
CA PRO A 134 -3.03 3.67 -15.88
C PRO A 134 -3.90 2.41 -15.90
N ALA A 135 -3.42 1.39 -16.62
CA ALA A 135 -4.10 0.10 -16.76
C ALA A 135 -5.57 0.18 -17.25
N VAL A 136 -5.94 1.24 -18.00
CA VAL A 136 -7.27 1.40 -18.59
C VAL A 136 -7.18 1.25 -20.12
N PRO A 137 -7.81 0.20 -20.70
CA PRO A 137 -7.93 0.06 -22.15
C PRO A 137 -8.70 1.21 -22.80
N ASP A 138 -8.38 1.51 -24.06
CA ASP A 138 -8.98 2.62 -24.81
C ASP A 138 -10.51 2.61 -24.84
N THR A 139 -11.09 1.42 -24.98
CA THR A 139 -12.55 1.22 -25.00
C THR A 139 -13.24 1.67 -23.71
N TRP A 140 -12.51 1.79 -22.60
CA TRP A 140 -13.06 2.14 -21.29
C TRP A 140 -12.65 3.56 -20.84
N ARG A 141 -11.92 4.33 -21.66
CA ARG A 141 -11.47 5.68 -21.28
C ARG A 141 -12.60 6.68 -21.09
N ALA A 142 -13.69 6.55 -21.87
CA ALA A 142 -14.87 7.41 -21.71
C ALA A 142 -15.55 7.19 -20.35
N GLU A 143 -15.64 5.94 -19.91
CA GLU A 143 -16.13 5.56 -18.58
C GLU A 143 -15.16 6.05 -17.49
N ALA A 144 -13.87 5.80 -17.64
CA ALA A 144 -12.86 6.26 -16.68
C ALA A 144 -12.91 7.78 -16.47
N LYS A 145 -13.08 8.59 -17.51
CA LYS A 145 -13.24 10.05 -17.36
C LYS A 145 -14.43 10.45 -16.51
N ARG A 146 -15.55 9.73 -16.65
CA ARG A 146 -16.80 10.06 -15.96
C ARG A 146 -16.80 9.58 -14.51
N ASP A 147 -16.24 8.40 -14.27
CA ASP A 147 -16.44 7.66 -13.03
C ASP A 147 -15.18 7.63 -12.13
N SER A 148 -14.09 8.27 -12.56
CA SER A 148 -12.85 8.37 -11.77
C SER A 148 -13.07 9.02 -10.41
N PRO A 149 -12.41 8.54 -9.34
CA PRO A 149 -12.44 9.22 -8.06
C PRO A 149 -11.93 10.66 -8.18
N ARG A 150 -12.59 11.59 -7.48
CA ARG A 150 -12.30 13.03 -7.49
C ARG A 150 -10.79 13.33 -7.41
N ALA A 151 -10.11 12.75 -6.43
CA ALA A 151 -8.70 12.98 -6.16
C ALA A 151 -7.78 12.63 -7.35
N PHE A 152 -8.12 11.59 -8.12
CA PHE A 152 -7.40 11.21 -9.33
C PHE A 152 -7.77 12.12 -10.50
N ALA A 153 -9.06 12.35 -10.74
CA ALA A 153 -9.55 13.18 -11.85
C ALA A 153 -9.02 14.62 -11.78
N GLN A 154 -8.99 15.21 -10.58
CA GLN A 154 -8.44 16.57 -10.37
C GLN A 154 -6.95 16.69 -10.68
N ARG A 155 -6.23 15.57 -10.72
CA ARG A 155 -4.80 15.49 -11.06
C ARG A 155 -4.55 14.97 -12.47
N GLY A 156 -5.59 14.89 -13.31
CA GLY A 156 -5.48 14.45 -14.70
C GLY A 156 -5.25 12.94 -14.85
N ILE A 157 -5.57 12.15 -13.83
CA ILE A 157 -5.46 10.69 -13.84
C ILE A 157 -6.86 10.09 -13.91
N PHE A 158 -7.08 9.23 -14.89
CA PHE A 158 -8.39 8.63 -15.14
C PHE A 158 -8.31 7.12 -15.01
N ILE A 159 -8.98 6.61 -13.98
CA ILE A 159 -9.02 5.20 -13.62
C ILE A 159 -10.46 4.68 -13.59
N THR A 160 -10.58 3.36 -13.68
CA THR A 160 -11.87 2.68 -13.47
C THR A 160 -11.92 2.14 -12.04
N ALA A 161 -13.10 1.83 -11.50
CA ALA A 161 -13.21 1.26 -10.15
C ALA A 161 -12.34 0.00 -9.97
N ARG A 162 -12.23 -0.84 -11.00
CA ARG A 162 -11.37 -2.04 -11.01
C ARG A 162 -9.86 -1.74 -10.94
N SER A 163 -9.42 -0.54 -11.30
CA SER A 163 -8.00 -0.17 -11.34
C SER A 163 -7.37 -0.13 -9.95
N LEU A 164 -8.18 0.11 -8.90
CA LEU A 164 -7.75 0.06 -7.49
C LEU A 164 -8.16 -1.24 -6.76
N ASN A 165 -9.01 -2.08 -7.37
CA ASN A 165 -9.50 -3.31 -6.73
C ASN A 165 -8.53 -4.50 -6.81
N ARG A 166 -7.38 -4.37 -7.46
CA ARG A 166 -6.28 -5.33 -7.30
C ARG A 166 -5.38 -4.84 -6.17
N ALA A 167 -5.83 -5.16 -4.96
CA ALA A 167 -5.08 -5.15 -3.71
C ALA A 167 -5.47 -6.39 -2.89
#